data_AF-A0A6J2TXU1-F1
#
_entry.id   AF-A0A6J2TXU1-F1
#
_cell.length_a   1.000
_cell.length_b   1.000
_cell.length_c   1.000
_cell.angle_alpha   90.00
_cell.angle_beta   90.00
_cell.angle_gamma   90.00
#
_symmetry.space_group_name_H-M   'P 1'
#
loop_
_entity.id
_entity.type
_entity.pdbx_description
1 polymer ?
#
loop_
_entity_poly.entity_id
_entity_poly.type
_entity_poly.pdbx_seq_one_letter_code
_entity_poly.pdbx_strand_id
1 'polypeptide(L)'
;MALNEFNSATDNLSQFETRITSSCASDASLVLLKAQLDEVRILWDKIAQESHRCKRALKQSESSALGIQAVQAKYEYCYLVYERCATMLTEQIEKASVPSTAPAPAFQSRVCSLPSVETKGLDKRRLVNSQLKILSNLSPLAQESVSALKELQSTIQGCLTTLEHCSISTENWDCLLVFLCSSKLPRLTLSLWEHSLQSKTDIPTWREMNTFLIHRYQTLEAIEFFQPSHEAKVGIKAQTCKLCSKETHPIRFCPRFLQKSVNERAAVIKQQKLCFNCFARGHQWKNCKSVHNCLTCKKRHNTLLHRGAPPSGSQLQA
;
A
#
# COMPACT_ATOMS: atom_id res chain seq x y z
N MET A 1 23.34 -21.78 10.64
CA MET A 1 22.68 -20.47 10.46
C MET A 1 21.18 -20.58 10.78
N ALA A 2 20.40 -21.36 10.02
CA ALA A 2 18.95 -21.52 10.25
C ALA A 2 18.54 -21.91 11.69
N LEU A 3 19.22 -22.89 12.33
CA LEU A 3 18.90 -23.30 13.70
C LEU A 3 19.13 -22.19 14.74
N ASN A 4 20.11 -21.32 14.52
CA ASN A 4 20.40 -20.19 15.42
C ASN A 4 19.32 -19.11 15.29
N GLU A 5 18.84 -18.86 14.07
CA GLU A 5 17.74 -17.91 13.82
C GLU A 5 16.42 -18.41 14.41
N PHE A 6 16.12 -19.70 14.28
CA PHE A 6 14.97 -20.33 14.93
C PHE A 6 15.06 -20.23 16.46
N ASN A 7 16.21 -20.54 17.06
CA ASN A 7 16.41 -20.41 18.50
C ASN A 7 16.24 -18.96 18.98
N SER A 8 16.84 -18.00 18.28
CA SER A 8 16.67 -16.58 18.60
C SER A 8 15.20 -16.14 18.52
N ALA A 9 14.46 -16.59 17.50
CA ALA A 9 13.03 -16.31 17.37
C ALA A 9 12.23 -16.90 18.55
N THR A 10 12.55 -18.13 18.97
CA THR A 10 11.89 -18.78 20.12
C THR A 10 12.19 -18.08 21.45
N ASP A 11 13.41 -17.55 21.62
CA ASP A 11 13.82 -16.84 22.82
C ASP A 11 13.09 -15.49 22.93
N ASN A 12 12.88 -14.80 21.80
CA ASN A 12 12.12 -13.56 21.76
C ASN A 12 10.66 -13.75 22.18
N LEU A 13 10.03 -14.88 21.81
CA LEU A 13 8.67 -15.20 22.26
C LEU A 13 8.64 -15.48 23.78
N SER A 14 9.63 -16.20 24.30
CA SER A 14 9.74 -16.47 25.75
C SER A 14 9.97 -15.18 26.56
N GLN A 15 10.78 -14.27 26.04
CA GLN A 15 10.99 -12.94 26.62
C GLN A 15 9.73 -12.08 26.54
N PHE A 16 8.99 -12.13 25.44
CA PHE A 16 7.70 -11.46 25.30
C PHE A 16 6.70 -11.97 26.36
N GLU A 17 6.57 -13.28 26.50
CA GLU A 17 5.71 -13.90 27.52
C GLU A 17 6.07 -13.43 28.94
N THR A 18 7.36 -13.39 29.26
CA THR A 18 7.84 -12.92 30.57
C THR A 18 7.49 -11.44 30.79
N ARG A 19 7.61 -10.59 29.75
CA ARG A 19 7.26 -9.17 29.81
C ARG A 19 5.76 -8.96 30.05
N ILE A 20 4.88 -9.69 29.36
CA ILE A 20 3.43 -9.51 29.51
C ILE A 20 2.89 -10.11 30.82
N THR A 21 3.55 -11.16 31.33
CA THR A 21 3.17 -11.79 32.61
C THR A 21 3.65 -10.98 33.83
N SER A 22 4.75 -10.24 33.68
CA SER A 22 5.30 -9.36 34.73
C SER A 22 4.69 -7.95 34.75
N SER A 23 4.12 -7.50 33.64
CA SER A 23 3.37 -6.24 33.58
C SER A 23 2.05 -6.40 34.34
N CYS A 24 1.78 -5.54 35.33
CA CYS A 24 0.56 -5.59 36.12
C CYS A 24 -0.65 -5.35 35.20
N ALA A 25 -1.40 -6.43 34.88
CA ALA A 25 -2.44 -6.49 33.87
C ALA A 25 -3.66 -5.58 34.11
N SER A 26 -3.74 -4.87 35.24
CA SER A 26 -4.93 -4.14 35.67
C SER A 26 -5.09 -2.75 35.06
N ASP A 27 -4.03 -2.12 34.53
CA ASP A 27 -4.06 -0.72 34.06
C ASP A 27 -3.49 -0.50 32.65
N ALA A 28 -3.28 -1.57 31.88
CA ALA A 28 -2.78 -1.45 30.52
C ALA A 28 -3.84 -0.79 29.61
N SER A 29 -3.48 0.33 28.98
CA SER A 29 -4.35 1.00 28.00
C SER A 29 -4.72 0.05 26.85
N LEU A 30 -5.96 0.16 26.36
CA LEU A 30 -6.46 -0.61 25.21
C LEU A 30 -5.53 -0.53 23.99
N VAL A 31 -4.87 0.62 23.78
CA VAL A 31 -3.89 0.81 22.70
C VAL A 31 -2.63 -0.05 22.91
N LEU A 32 -2.14 -0.12 24.15
CA LEU A 32 -0.97 -0.93 24.50
C LEU A 32 -1.27 -2.42 24.37
N LEU A 33 -2.44 -2.87 24.83
CA LEU A 33 -2.87 -4.26 24.72
C LEU A 33 -2.99 -4.72 23.25
N LYS A 34 -3.58 -3.88 22.38
CA LYS A 34 -3.66 -4.15 20.93
C LYS A 34 -2.26 -4.22 20.28
N ALA A 35 -1.36 -3.31 20.64
CA ALA A 35 0.02 -3.34 20.14
C ALA A 35 0.79 -4.60 20.58
N GLN A 36 0.59 -5.04 21.83
CA GLN A 36 1.17 -6.29 22.34
C GLN A 36 0.59 -7.52 21.60
N LEU A 37 -0.71 -7.51 21.27
CA LEU A 37 -1.34 -8.59 20.50
C LEU A 37 -0.78 -8.66 19.06
N ASP A 38 -0.49 -7.52 18.44
CA ASP A 38 0.16 -7.51 17.13
C ASP A 38 1.64 -7.94 17.21
N GLU A 39 2.37 -7.53 18.26
CA GLU A 39 3.76 -7.97 18.50
C GLU A 39 3.85 -9.50 18.61
N VAL A 40 2.96 -10.15 19.38
CA VAL A 40 2.99 -11.61 19.56
C VAL A 40 2.63 -12.36 18.27
N ARG A 41 1.75 -11.81 17.42
CA ARG A 41 1.42 -12.35 16.09
C ARG A 41 2.62 -12.29 15.15
N ILE A 42 3.34 -11.16 15.12
CA ILE A 42 4.56 -11.00 14.31
C ILE A 42 5.65 -11.98 14.75
N LEU A 43 5.84 -12.16 16.06
CA LEU A 43 6.80 -13.13 16.60
C LEU A 43 6.44 -14.57 16.18
N TRP A 44 5.14 -14.91 16.19
CA TRP A 44 4.67 -16.21 15.75
C TRP A 44 4.93 -16.48 14.26
N ASP A 45 4.62 -15.52 13.39
CA ASP A 45 4.87 -15.64 11.94
C ASP A 45 6.35 -15.90 11.64
N LYS A 46 7.23 -15.22 12.38
CA LYS A 46 8.68 -15.42 12.28
C LYS A 46 9.10 -16.82 12.73
N ILE A 47 8.57 -17.33 13.85
CA ILE A 47 8.86 -18.68 14.34
C ILE A 47 8.37 -19.75 13.34
N ALA A 48 7.20 -19.56 12.76
CA ALA A 48 6.67 -20.45 11.72
C ALA A 48 7.58 -20.49 10.48
N GLN A 49 7.98 -19.32 9.98
CA GLN A 49 8.89 -19.22 8.85
C GLN A 49 10.24 -19.90 9.12
N GLU A 50 10.85 -19.65 10.28
CA GLU A 50 12.15 -20.22 10.63
C GLU A 50 12.08 -21.72 10.92
N SER A 51 10.98 -22.23 11.50
CA SER A 51 10.73 -23.67 11.67
C SER A 51 10.72 -24.39 10.32
N HIS A 52 10.03 -23.82 9.32
CA HIS A 52 10.02 -24.37 7.96
C HIS A 52 11.41 -24.34 7.31
N ARG A 53 12.17 -23.27 7.48
CA ARG A 53 13.56 -23.16 6.97
C ARG A 53 14.48 -24.19 7.62
N CYS A 54 14.43 -24.36 8.94
CA CYS A 54 15.18 -25.38 9.68
C CYS A 54 14.85 -26.79 9.20
N LYS A 55 13.57 -27.14 9.08
CA LYS A 55 13.15 -28.47 8.61
C LYS A 55 13.61 -28.75 7.18
N ARG A 56 13.58 -27.75 6.28
CA ARG A 56 14.09 -27.89 4.91
C ARG A 56 15.60 -28.09 4.85
N ALA A 57 16.36 -27.32 5.64
CA ALA A 57 17.81 -27.47 5.73
C ALA A 57 18.22 -28.83 6.30
N LEU A 58 17.53 -29.31 7.34
CA LEU A 58 17.80 -30.61 7.95
C LEU A 58 17.51 -31.77 6.99
N LYS A 59 16.42 -31.73 6.22
CA LYS A 59 16.10 -32.75 5.21
C LYS A 59 17.17 -32.95 4.13
N GLN A 60 18.06 -31.97 3.93
CA GLN A 60 19.15 -32.06 2.94
C GLN A 60 20.40 -32.75 3.51
N SER A 61 20.47 -32.97 4.82
CA SER A 61 21.51 -33.76 5.48
C SER A 61 20.97 -35.15 5.81
N GLU A 62 21.50 -36.20 5.19
CA GLU A 62 20.96 -37.58 5.16
C GLU A 62 20.83 -38.30 6.54
N SER A 63 21.09 -37.63 7.67
CA SER A 63 20.89 -38.16 9.02
C SER A 63 20.34 -37.10 10.00
N SER A 64 19.08 -36.69 9.82
CA SER A 64 18.51 -35.58 10.62
C SER A 64 17.11 -35.82 11.19
N ALA A 65 16.61 -37.07 11.24
CA ALA A 65 15.26 -37.36 11.74
C ALA A 65 15.05 -36.83 13.18
N LEU A 66 16.04 -37.04 14.04
CA LEU A 66 16.06 -36.52 15.42
C LEU A 66 16.09 -34.99 15.47
N GLY A 67 16.81 -34.33 14.56
CA GLY A 67 16.85 -32.88 14.47
C GLY A 67 15.51 -32.27 14.03
N ILE A 68 14.83 -32.92 13.08
CA ILE A 68 13.49 -32.50 12.63
C ILE A 68 12.47 -32.67 13.76
N GLN A 69 12.54 -33.76 14.51
CA GLN A 69 11.67 -34.01 15.65
C GLN A 69 11.91 -32.99 16.78
N ALA A 70 13.16 -32.63 17.06
CA ALA A 70 13.49 -31.60 18.04
C ALA A 70 12.96 -30.21 17.64
N VAL A 71 13.09 -29.82 16.36
CA VAL A 71 12.53 -28.56 15.85
C VAL A 71 11.00 -28.59 15.90
N GLN A 72 10.36 -29.73 15.61
CA GLN A 72 8.91 -29.90 15.70
C GLN A 72 8.40 -29.74 17.14
N ALA A 73 9.01 -30.44 18.10
CA ALA A 73 8.63 -30.34 19.51
C ALA A 73 8.78 -28.92 20.05
N LYS A 74 9.87 -28.22 19.68
CA LYS A 74 10.09 -26.82 20.08
C LYS A 74 9.08 -25.87 19.44
N TYR A 75 8.69 -26.12 18.18
CA TYR A 75 7.65 -25.35 17.49
C TYR A 75 6.28 -25.50 18.16
N GLU A 76 5.90 -26.73 18.54
CA GLU A 76 4.65 -27.01 19.27
C GLU A 76 4.64 -26.32 20.64
N TYR A 77 5.75 -26.35 21.38
CA TYR A 77 5.87 -25.60 22.62
C TYR A 77 5.67 -24.09 22.42
N CYS A 78 6.33 -23.51 21.42
CA CYS A 78 6.15 -22.10 21.09
C CYS A 78 4.72 -21.76 20.65
N TYR A 79 4.01 -22.68 20.00
CA TYR A 79 2.61 -22.49 19.63
C TYR A 79 1.71 -22.36 20.86
N LEU A 80 1.91 -23.22 21.87
CA LEU A 80 1.15 -23.16 23.12
C LEU A 80 1.41 -21.85 23.88
N VAL A 81 2.66 -21.38 23.89
CA VAL A 81 3.03 -20.09 24.47
C VAL A 81 2.35 -18.93 23.71
N TYR A 82 2.37 -18.96 22.38
CA TYR A 82 1.70 -17.97 21.54
C TYR A 82 0.19 -17.94 21.81
N GLU A 83 -0.48 -19.09 21.78
CA GLU A 83 -1.93 -19.21 21.99
C GLU A 83 -2.33 -18.70 23.38
N ARG A 84 -1.57 -19.06 24.41
CA ARG A 84 -1.75 -18.54 25.77
C ARG A 84 -1.65 -17.01 25.82
N CYS A 85 -0.59 -16.45 25.25
CA CYS A 85 -0.36 -15.01 25.22
C CYS A 85 -1.46 -14.27 24.43
N ALA A 86 -1.84 -14.79 23.26
CA ALA A 86 -2.85 -14.20 22.39
C ALA A 86 -4.23 -14.23 23.05
N THR A 87 -4.61 -15.35 23.68
CA THR A 87 -5.89 -15.49 24.41
C THR A 87 -5.94 -14.54 25.59
N MET A 88 -4.87 -14.51 26.41
CA MET A 88 -4.78 -13.60 27.56
C MET A 88 -4.92 -12.12 27.14
N LEU A 89 -4.21 -11.70 26.09
CA LEU A 89 -4.29 -10.33 25.57
C LEU A 89 -5.68 -10.03 25.00
N THR A 90 -6.29 -10.97 24.28
CA THR A 90 -7.65 -10.81 23.73
C THR A 90 -8.68 -10.67 24.85
N GLU A 91 -8.62 -11.49 25.89
CA GLU A 91 -9.51 -11.37 27.06
C GLU A 91 -9.33 -10.04 27.81
N GLN A 92 -8.09 -9.54 27.93
CA GLN A 92 -7.85 -8.24 28.56
C GLN A 92 -8.37 -7.09 27.70
N ILE A 93 -8.24 -7.18 26.38
CA ILE A 93 -8.83 -6.23 25.43
C ILE A 93 -10.34 -6.24 25.55
N GLU A 94 -10.97 -7.42 25.61
CA GLU A 94 -12.41 -7.57 25.79
C GLU A 94 -12.85 -6.95 27.12
N LYS A 95 -12.19 -7.28 28.24
CA LYS A 95 -12.47 -6.71 29.58
C LYS A 95 -12.31 -5.18 29.60
N ALA A 96 -11.26 -4.64 28.96
CA ALA A 96 -11.02 -3.20 28.85
C ALA A 96 -12.00 -2.49 27.89
N SER A 97 -12.62 -3.23 26.97
CA SER A 97 -13.60 -2.70 26.01
C SER A 97 -15.04 -2.69 26.54
N VAL A 98 -15.34 -3.44 27.61
CA VAL A 98 -16.66 -3.47 28.26
C VAL A 98 -16.73 -2.40 29.37
N PRO A 99 -17.68 -1.46 29.33
CA PRO A 99 -17.88 -0.51 30.43
C PRO A 99 -18.29 -1.26 31.70
N SER A 100 -17.48 -1.14 32.76
CA SER A 100 -17.76 -1.70 34.09
C SER A 100 -19.17 -1.32 34.57
N THR A 101 -20.05 -2.30 34.62
CA THR A 101 -21.34 -2.24 35.33
C THR A 101 -21.18 -3.06 36.61
N ALA A 102 -20.62 -2.46 37.65
CA ALA A 102 -20.68 -2.99 39.00
C ALA A 102 -21.70 -2.18 39.82
N PRO A 103 -22.62 -2.82 40.56
CA PRO A 103 -23.62 -2.12 41.37
C PRO A 103 -22.99 -1.69 42.70
N ALA A 104 -23.03 -0.40 43.01
CA ALA A 104 -22.64 0.15 44.32
C ALA A 104 -23.90 0.44 45.17
N PRO A 105 -23.80 0.31 46.52
CA PRO A 105 -24.95 0.19 47.40
C PRO A 105 -25.65 1.52 47.64
N ALA A 106 -26.93 1.41 48.02
CA ALA A 106 -27.82 2.52 48.30
C ALA A 106 -27.26 3.46 49.38
N PHE A 107 -27.11 4.75 49.04
CA PHE A 107 -27.07 5.82 50.04
C PHE A 107 -27.92 7.00 49.57
N GLN A 108 -28.76 7.48 50.49
CA GLN A 108 -29.92 8.34 50.25
C GLN A 108 -29.56 9.76 49.80
N SER A 109 -30.07 10.12 48.63
CA SER A 109 -30.83 11.34 48.31
C SER A 109 -30.66 12.57 49.22
N ARG A 110 -30.18 13.68 48.65
CA ARG A 110 -30.98 14.89 48.35
C ARG A 110 -30.09 16.01 47.81
N VAL A 111 -30.16 16.30 46.51
CA VAL A 111 -30.22 17.68 45.97
C VAL A 111 -30.97 17.63 44.63
N CYS A 112 -31.90 18.58 44.47
CA CYS A 112 -32.86 18.77 43.38
C CYS A 112 -32.35 18.46 41.96
N SER A 113 -33.07 17.59 41.26
CA SER A 113 -32.93 17.34 39.82
C SER A 113 -33.75 18.35 39.01
N LEU A 114 -33.09 19.07 38.09
CA LEU A 114 -33.66 19.45 36.80
C LEU A 114 -33.05 18.51 35.74
N PRO A 115 -33.77 18.18 34.66
CA PRO A 115 -33.62 16.91 33.97
C PRO A 115 -32.41 16.90 33.03
N SER A 116 -31.46 16.02 33.29
CA SER A 116 -30.52 15.59 32.26
C SER A 116 -31.21 14.52 31.41
N VAL A 117 -31.69 14.99 30.26
CA VAL A 117 -32.22 14.24 29.13
C VAL A 117 -31.50 12.89 28.94
N GLU A 118 -32.27 11.81 28.86
CA GLU A 118 -31.80 10.54 28.34
C GLU A 118 -31.32 10.72 26.89
N THR A 119 -30.01 10.83 26.67
CA THR A 119 -29.40 10.69 25.33
C THR A 119 -28.96 9.24 25.09
N LYS A 120 -29.76 8.27 25.52
CA LYS A 120 -29.56 6.86 25.18
C LYS A 120 -30.20 6.56 23.83
N GLY A 121 -29.39 6.54 22.76
CA GLY A 121 -29.73 6.02 21.44
C GLY A 121 -29.76 7.03 20.27
N LEU A 122 -29.86 8.33 20.56
CA LEU A 122 -29.98 9.35 19.52
C LEU A 122 -28.65 9.65 18.80
N ASP A 123 -27.53 9.61 19.52
CA ASP A 123 -26.21 9.97 19.00
C ASP A 123 -25.60 8.86 18.12
N LYS A 124 -25.76 7.60 18.53
CA LYS A 124 -25.27 6.42 17.78
C LYS A 124 -25.93 6.33 16.39
N ARG A 125 -27.26 6.49 16.33
CA ARG A 125 -27.99 6.45 15.05
C ARG A 125 -27.57 7.58 14.12
N ARG A 126 -27.40 8.80 14.65
CA ARG A 126 -26.95 9.97 13.85
C ARG A 126 -25.52 9.77 13.35
N LEU A 127 -24.63 9.25 14.18
CA LEU A 127 -23.25 8.98 13.81
C LEU A 127 -23.15 7.91 12.72
N VAL A 128 -23.85 6.78 12.88
CA VAL A 128 -23.93 5.72 11.85
C VAL A 128 -24.46 6.28 10.54
N ASN A 129 -25.58 7.00 10.56
CA ASN A 129 -26.15 7.62 9.36
C ASN A 129 -25.19 8.63 8.72
N SER A 130 -24.43 9.37 9.52
CA SER A 130 -23.39 10.27 9.01
C SER A 130 -22.30 9.51 8.27
N GLN A 131 -21.80 8.39 8.83
CA GLN A 131 -20.77 7.58 8.18
C GLN A 131 -21.29 6.92 6.89
N LEU A 132 -22.50 6.38 6.92
CA LEU A 132 -23.17 5.81 5.73
C LEU A 132 -23.37 6.87 4.63
N LYS A 133 -23.70 8.10 5.02
CA LYS A 133 -23.82 9.22 4.09
C LYS A 133 -22.47 9.56 3.45
N ILE A 134 -21.37 9.52 4.21
CA ILE A 134 -20.02 9.74 3.66
C ILE A 134 -19.66 8.60 2.68
N LEU A 135 -19.84 7.33 3.08
CA LEU A 135 -19.54 6.16 2.25
C LEU A 135 -20.34 6.13 0.93
N SER A 136 -21.61 6.53 0.97
CA SER A 136 -22.44 6.60 -0.25
C SER A 136 -22.11 7.79 -1.15
N ASN A 137 -21.60 8.89 -0.58
CA ASN A 137 -21.29 10.13 -1.30
C ASN A 137 -19.79 10.38 -1.48
N LEU A 138 -19.00 9.32 -1.60
CA LEU A 138 -17.58 9.45 -1.94
C LEU A 138 -17.41 10.17 -3.28
N SER A 139 -16.46 11.11 -3.34
CA SER A 139 -16.16 11.90 -4.54
C SER A 139 -15.40 11.07 -5.57
N PRO A 140 -15.85 11.01 -6.83
CA PRO A 140 -15.09 10.37 -7.91
C PRO A 140 -13.77 11.07 -8.18
N LEU A 141 -12.71 10.31 -8.41
CA LEU A 141 -11.38 10.83 -8.72
C LEU A 141 -11.24 11.03 -10.23
N ALA A 142 -10.97 12.27 -10.65
CA ALA A 142 -10.74 12.59 -12.06
C ALA A 142 -9.36 12.11 -12.56
N GLN A 143 -8.34 12.22 -11.71
CA GLN A 143 -6.97 11.80 -11.95
C GLN A 143 -6.41 11.13 -10.70
N GLU A 144 -5.37 10.31 -10.87
CA GLU A 144 -4.67 9.75 -9.72
C GLU A 144 -3.68 10.77 -9.15
N SER A 145 -3.67 10.89 -7.84
CA SER A 145 -2.65 11.62 -7.09
C SER A 145 -2.44 10.95 -5.74
N VAL A 146 -1.27 11.17 -5.13
CA VAL A 146 -0.96 10.67 -3.78
C VAL A 146 -2.01 11.13 -2.79
N SER A 147 -2.30 12.44 -2.77
CA SER A 147 -3.25 13.04 -1.83
C SER A 147 -4.66 12.49 -2.00
N ALA A 148 -5.15 12.39 -3.24
CA ALA A 148 -6.52 11.98 -3.49
C ALA A 148 -6.76 10.49 -3.18
N LEU A 149 -5.80 9.62 -3.49
CA LEU A 149 -5.90 8.20 -3.15
C LEU A 149 -5.79 7.97 -1.63
N LYS A 150 -4.89 8.69 -0.94
CA LYS A 150 -4.81 8.67 0.53
C LYS A 150 -6.09 9.17 1.19
N GLU A 151 -6.66 10.26 0.69
CA GLU A 151 -7.91 10.83 1.22
C GLU A 151 -9.09 9.88 1.03
N LEU A 152 -9.22 9.27 -0.16
CA LEU A 152 -10.27 8.26 -0.42
C LEU A 152 -10.13 7.06 0.54
N GLN A 153 -8.93 6.50 0.66
CA GLN A 153 -8.65 5.36 1.52
C GLN A 153 -8.92 5.69 2.99
N SER A 154 -8.38 6.81 3.50
CA SER A 154 -8.55 7.23 4.89
C SER A 154 -9.99 7.60 5.24
N THR A 155 -10.75 8.16 4.29
CA THR A 155 -12.18 8.46 4.47
C THR A 155 -12.98 7.17 4.67
N ILE A 156 -12.77 6.16 3.83
CA ILE A 156 -13.46 4.87 3.97
C ILE A 156 -13.04 4.18 5.26
N GLN A 157 -11.73 4.13 5.55
CA GLN A 157 -11.22 3.51 6.76
C GLN A 157 -11.72 4.21 8.03
N GLY A 158 -11.78 5.54 8.04
CA GLY A 158 -12.32 6.32 9.15
C GLY A 158 -13.82 6.08 9.38
N CYS A 159 -14.59 5.91 8.29
CA CYS A 159 -16.00 5.50 8.39
C CYS A 159 -16.12 4.12 9.06
N LEU A 160 -15.34 3.13 8.59
CA LEU A 160 -15.36 1.77 9.14
C LEU A 160 -14.97 1.75 10.62
N THR A 161 -13.89 2.44 11.01
CA THR A 161 -13.48 2.54 12.41
C THR A 161 -14.54 3.23 13.28
N THR A 162 -15.22 4.25 12.76
CA THR A 162 -16.30 4.92 13.50
C THR A 162 -17.53 4.00 13.65
N LEU A 163 -17.85 3.21 12.62
CA LEU A 163 -18.92 2.21 12.66
C LEU A 163 -18.60 1.08 13.65
N GLU A 164 -17.34 0.63 13.68
CA GLU A 164 -16.84 -0.36 14.64
C GLU A 164 -16.91 0.17 16.08
N HIS A 165 -16.54 1.43 16.33
CA HIS A 165 -16.74 2.09 17.62
C HIS A 165 -18.22 2.21 18.02
N CYS A 166 -19.11 2.27 17.03
CA CYS A 166 -20.56 2.14 17.22
C CYS A 166 -21.00 0.67 17.32
N SER A 167 -20.12 -0.31 17.46
CA SER A 167 -20.47 -1.75 17.52
C SER A 167 -21.32 -2.21 16.33
N ILE A 168 -21.13 -1.61 15.15
CA ILE A 168 -21.73 -2.08 13.90
C ILE A 168 -20.74 -2.99 13.22
N SER A 169 -21.10 -4.26 13.03
CA SER A 169 -20.26 -5.20 12.28
C SER A 169 -20.26 -4.85 10.79
N THR A 170 -19.06 -4.77 10.22
CA THR A 170 -18.81 -4.53 8.79
C THR A 170 -18.10 -5.71 8.11
N GLU A 171 -18.07 -6.89 8.74
CA GLU A 171 -17.35 -8.08 8.25
C GLU A 171 -17.82 -8.52 6.86
N ASN A 172 -19.12 -8.40 6.58
CA ASN A 172 -19.72 -8.84 5.32
C ASN A 172 -19.87 -7.71 4.28
N TRP A 173 -19.16 -6.59 4.45
CA TRP A 173 -19.31 -5.41 3.59
C TRP A 173 -18.30 -5.36 2.43
N ASP A 174 -17.44 -6.36 2.31
CA ASP A 174 -16.36 -6.40 1.32
C ASP A 174 -16.83 -6.07 -0.10
N CYS A 175 -17.85 -6.77 -0.61
CA CYS A 175 -18.35 -6.55 -1.97
C CYS A 175 -18.90 -5.12 -2.18
N LEU A 176 -19.58 -4.57 -1.16
CA LEU A 176 -20.12 -3.21 -1.18
C LEU A 176 -18.98 -2.19 -1.18
N LEU A 177 -18.01 -2.34 -0.28
CA LEU A 177 -16.90 -1.40 -0.11
C LEU A 177 -15.99 -1.40 -1.33
N VAL A 178 -15.69 -2.58 -1.88
CA VAL A 178 -14.93 -2.72 -3.12
C VAL A 178 -15.67 -2.06 -4.27
N PHE A 179 -16.97 -2.33 -4.45
CA PHE A 179 -17.75 -1.71 -5.52
C PHE A 179 -17.79 -0.17 -5.38
N LEU A 180 -18.09 0.33 -4.18
CA LEU A 180 -18.12 1.77 -3.89
C LEU A 180 -16.78 2.40 -4.20
N CYS A 181 -15.67 1.83 -3.70
CA CYS A 181 -14.33 2.34 -3.96
C CYS A 181 -13.97 2.31 -5.44
N SER A 182 -14.14 1.16 -6.11
CA SER A 182 -13.85 0.99 -7.54
C SER A 182 -14.61 1.98 -8.42
N SER A 183 -15.86 2.29 -8.07
CA SER A 183 -16.67 3.29 -8.81
C SER A 183 -16.12 4.71 -8.74
N LYS A 184 -15.22 5.01 -7.79
CA LYS A 184 -14.59 6.32 -7.61
C LYS A 184 -13.18 6.39 -8.17
N LEU A 185 -12.58 5.26 -8.57
CA LEU A 185 -11.20 5.24 -9.05
C LEU A 185 -11.09 5.73 -10.51
N PRO A 186 -9.98 6.41 -10.87
CA PRO A 186 -9.70 6.73 -12.27
C PRO A 186 -9.46 5.43 -13.06
N ARG A 187 -9.74 5.45 -14.37
CA ARG A 187 -9.63 4.27 -15.24
C ARG A 187 -8.28 3.54 -15.15
N LEU A 188 -7.17 4.28 -15.08
CA LEU A 188 -5.84 3.71 -14.97
C LEU A 188 -5.67 2.93 -13.65
N THR A 189 -5.99 3.56 -12.52
CA THR A 189 -5.90 2.94 -11.20
C THR A 189 -6.85 1.76 -11.07
N LEU A 190 -8.08 1.86 -11.61
CA LEU A 190 -9.03 0.75 -11.65
C LEU A 190 -8.49 -0.44 -12.46
N SER A 191 -7.89 -0.19 -13.63
CA SER A 191 -7.27 -1.25 -14.43
C SER A 191 -6.12 -1.94 -13.68
N LEU A 192 -5.34 -1.20 -12.90
CA LEU A 192 -4.26 -1.75 -12.08
C LEU A 192 -4.80 -2.58 -10.91
N TRP A 193 -5.90 -2.13 -10.30
CA TRP A 193 -6.62 -2.91 -9.29
C TRP A 193 -7.07 -4.25 -9.87
N GLU A 194 -7.80 -4.23 -10.99
CA GLU A 194 -8.28 -5.44 -11.66
C GLU A 194 -7.13 -6.38 -12.03
N HIS A 195 -5.97 -5.83 -12.43
CA HIS A 195 -4.79 -6.64 -12.73
C HIS A 195 -4.18 -7.29 -11.48
N SER A 196 -4.19 -6.60 -10.34
CA SER A 196 -3.58 -7.05 -9.09
C SER A 196 -4.29 -8.25 -8.44
N LEU A 197 -5.57 -8.48 -8.78
CA LEU A 197 -6.35 -9.59 -8.26
C LEU A 197 -5.79 -10.94 -8.71
N GLN A 198 -5.49 -11.82 -7.75
CA GLN A 198 -4.98 -13.17 -7.99
C GLN A 198 -6.05 -14.06 -8.64
N SER A 199 -7.28 -14.00 -8.13
CA SER A 199 -8.45 -14.67 -8.68
C SER A 199 -9.33 -13.68 -9.43
N LYS A 200 -9.86 -14.09 -10.59
CA LYS A 200 -10.82 -13.28 -11.36
C LYS A 200 -12.28 -13.64 -11.08
N THR A 201 -12.51 -14.70 -10.30
CA THR A 201 -13.84 -15.25 -10.03
C THR A 201 -14.29 -15.03 -8.61
N ASP A 202 -13.36 -14.90 -7.67
CA ASP A 202 -13.67 -14.75 -6.26
C ASP A 202 -13.98 -13.30 -5.90
N ILE A 203 -14.79 -13.11 -4.87
CA ILE A 203 -15.14 -11.77 -4.36
C ILE A 203 -13.92 -11.22 -3.62
N PRO A 204 -13.31 -10.11 -4.09
CA PRO A 204 -12.18 -9.51 -3.40
C PRO A 204 -12.62 -8.88 -2.08
N THR A 205 -11.74 -8.94 -1.09
CA THR A 205 -11.95 -8.37 0.24
C THR A 205 -11.62 -6.88 0.27
N TRP A 206 -12.22 -6.15 1.20
CA TRP A 206 -11.83 -4.76 1.48
C TRP A 206 -10.35 -4.67 1.86
N ARG A 207 -9.83 -5.67 2.57
CA ARG A 207 -8.42 -5.74 2.95
C ARG A 207 -7.50 -5.70 1.73
N GLU A 208 -7.81 -6.48 0.69
CA GLU A 208 -7.04 -6.49 -0.56
C GLU A 208 -7.10 -5.14 -1.28
N MET A 209 -8.28 -4.53 -1.38
CA MET A 209 -8.44 -3.19 -1.98
C MET A 209 -7.67 -2.13 -1.19
N ASN A 210 -7.77 -2.15 0.14
CA ASN A 210 -7.06 -1.23 1.02
C ASN A 210 -5.54 -1.37 0.85
N THR A 211 -5.01 -2.60 0.85
CA THR A 211 -3.58 -2.87 0.58
C THR A 211 -3.16 -2.38 -0.81
N PHE A 212 -3.98 -2.60 -1.84
CA PHE A 212 -3.71 -2.07 -3.19
C PHE A 212 -3.61 -0.54 -3.20
N LEU A 213 -4.57 0.18 -2.59
CA LEU A 213 -4.55 1.64 -2.52
C LEU A 213 -3.29 2.15 -1.82
N ILE A 214 -2.94 1.51 -0.70
CA ILE A 214 -1.73 1.81 0.07
C ILE A 214 -0.48 1.70 -0.81
N HIS A 215 -0.31 0.56 -1.46
CA HIS A 215 0.82 0.34 -2.36
C HIS A 215 0.81 1.31 -3.54
N ARG A 216 -0.37 1.65 -4.08
CA ARG A 216 -0.48 2.55 -5.23
C ARG A 216 -0.01 3.95 -4.88
N TYR A 217 -0.50 4.56 -3.80
CA TYR A 217 -0.05 5.90 -3.44
C TYR A 217 1.41 5.92 -2.97
N GLN A 218 1.91 4.87 -2.32
CA GLN A 218 3.34 4.75 -1.97
C GLN A 218 4.23 4.65 -3.21
N THR A 219 3.76 3.94 -4.24
CA THR A 219 4.44 3.86 -5.53
C THR A 219 4.47 5.23 -6.21
N LEU A 220 3.37 5.98 -6.16
CA LEU A 220 3.32 7.35 -6.69
C LEU A 220 4.30 8.26 -5.93
N GLU A 221 4.35 8.19 -4.60
CA GLU A 221 5.33 8.92 -3.78
C GLU A 221 6.76 8.54 -4.17
N ALA A 222 7.07 7.25 -4.29
CA ALA A 222 8.39 6.78 -4.70
C ALA A 222 8.78 7.31 -6.09
N ILE A 223 7.84 7.32 -7.04
CA ILE A 223 8.07 7.82 -8.41
C ILE A 223 8.28 9.35 -8.42
N GLU A 224 7.60 10.10 -7.56
CA GLU A 224 7.83 11.55 -7.43
C GLU A 224 9.30 11.87 -7.09
N PHE A 225 10.01 11.01 -6.34
CA PHE A 225 11.45 11.17 -6.07
C PHE A 225 12.35 10.93 -7.30
N PHE A 226 11.93 10.06 -8.22
CA PHE A 226 12.69 9.74 -9.43
C PHE A 226 12.34 10.66 -10.61
N GLN A 227 11.28 11.47 -10.51
CA GLN A 227 10.97 12.50 -11.47
C GLN A 227 11.76 13.78 -11.11
N PRO A 228 12.64 14.29 -12.00
CA PRO A 228 13.26 15.58 -11.77
C PRO A 228 12.16 16.64 -11.66
N SER A 229 12.14 17.35 -10.53
CA SER A 229 11.24 18.44 -10.17
C SER A 229 11.15 19.50 -11.28
N HIS A 230 10.30 19.28 -12.26
CA HIS A 230 9.99 20.25 -13.31
C HIS A 230 8.54 20.09 -13.78
N GLU A 231 7.62 19.95 -12.83
CA GLU A 231 6.23 20.35 -13.05
C GLU A 231 6.01 21.76 -12.49
N ALA A 232 6.68 22.73 -13.11
CA ALA A 232 6.08 24.04 -13.20
C ALA A 232 4.79 23.87 -14.01
N LYS A 233 3.67 24.34 -13.47
CA LYS A 233 2.39 24.49 -14.17
C LYS A 233 2.59 25.26 -15.48
N VAL A 234 2.92 24.55 -16.54
CA VAL A 234 2.85 25.03 -17.92
C VAL A 234 1.75 24.19 -18.54
N GLY A 235 0.69 24.84 -19.00
CA GLY A 235 -0.33 24.19 -19.82
C GLY A 235 0.32 23.60 -21.06
N ILE A 236 0.76 22.34 -20.99
CA ILE A 236 1.26 21.61 -22.14
C ILE A 236 0.01 21.25 -22.95
N LYS A 237 -0.31 22.08 -23.95
CA LYS A 237 -1.16 21.65 -25.06
C LYS A 237 -0.61 20.32 -25.55
N ALA A 238 -1.39 19.25 -25.39
CA ALA A 238 -1.03 17.89 -25.78
C ALA A 238 -0.41 17.92 -27.19
N GLN A 239 0.89 17.64 -27.30
CA GLN A 239 1.58 17.64 -28.58
C GLN A 239 1.15 16.37 -29.32
N THR A 240 0.12 16.49 -30.17
CA THR A 240 -0.33 15.41 -31.04
C THR A 240 0.83 14.97 -31.95
N CYS A 241 1.13 13.67 -31.99
CA CYS A 241 2.17 13.16 -32.86
C CYS A 241 1.74 13.26 -34.33
N LYS A 242 2.39 14.12 -35.11
CA LYS A 242 2.07 14.32 -36.54
C LYS A 242 2.39 13.12 -37.45
N LEU A 243 3.07 12.09 -36.94
CA LEU A 243 3.30 10.83 -37.66
C LEU A 243 2.20 9.78 -37.43
N CYS A 244 1.56 9.82 -36.26
CA CYS A 244 0.51 8.87 -35.91
C CYS A 244 -0.89 9.46 -36.13
N SER A 245 -1.04 10.79 -36.12
CA SER A 245 -2.27 11.58 -36.31
C SER A 245 -3.45 11.26 -35.36
N LYS A 246 -3.38 10.14 -34.62
CA LYS A 246 -4.44 9.62 -33.73
C LYS A 246 -4.01 9.53 -32.26
N GLU A 247 -2.70 9.61 -31.97
CA GLU A 247 -2.15 9.40 -30.63
C GLU A 247 -1.39 10.65 -30.12
N THR A 248 -1.55 10.92 -28.83
CA THR A 248 -0.89 12.03 -28.12
C THR A 248 0.40 11.54 -27.46
N HIS A 249 1.51 11.59 -28.20
CA HIS A 249 2.84 11.35 -27.64
C HIS A 249 3.91 12.24 -28.30
N PRO A 250 4.99 12.58 -27.59
CA PRO A 250 6.16 13.21 -28.18
C PRO A 250 6.80 12.33 -29.27
N ILE A 251 7.28 12.93 -30.37
CA ILE A 251 7.83 12.19 -31.52
C ILE A 251 9.00 11.25 -31.16
N ARG A 252 9.75 11.56 -30.08
CA ARG A 252 10.85 10.71 -29.58
C ARG A 252 10.39 9.33 -29.11
N PHE A 253 9.13 9.19 -28.74
CA PHE A 253 8.51 7.94 -28.30
C PHE A 253 7.60 7.32 -29.37
N CYS A 254 7.55 7.90 -30.57
CA CYS A 254 6.70 7.42 -31.64
C CYS A 254 7.25 6.12 -32.24
N PRO A 255 6.52 4.98 -32.19
CA PRO A 255 7.01 3.71 -32.74
C PRO A 255 7.35 3.80 -34.23
N ARG A 256 6.51 4.50 -35.01
CA ARG A 256 6.74 4.75 -36.45
C ARG A 256 7.98 5.60 -36.72
N PHE A 257 8.36 6.47 -35.79
CA PHE A 257 9.59 7.26 -35.91
C PHE A 257 10.83 6.43 -35.57
N LEU A 258 10.74 5.58 -34.55
CA LEU A 258 11.85 4.72 -34.12
C LEU A 258 12.18 3.62 -35.14
N GLN A 259 11.18 3.15 -35.88
CA GLN A 259 11.36 2.18 -36.98
C GLN A 259 12.04 2.77 -38.22
N LYS A 260 12.16 4.11 -38.34
CA LYS A 260 12.79 4.76 -39.50
C LYS A 260 14.32 4.72 -39.40
N SER A 261 14.97 4.66 -40.55
CA SER A 261 16.43 4.85 -40.64
C SER A 261 16.83 6.24 -40.11
N VAL A 262 18.10 6.40 -39.73
CA VAL A 262 18.61 7.70 -39.22
C VAL A 262 18.40 8.82 -40.23
N ASN A 263 18.55 8.53 -41.53
CA ASN A 263 18.34 9.51 -42.60
C ASN A 263 16.87 9.90 -42.73
N GLU A 264 15.95 8.94 -42.67
CA GLU A 264 14.51 9.20 -42.68
C GLU A 264 14.06 9.96 -41.43
N ARG A 265 14.60 9.61 -40.24
CA ARG A 265 14.34 10.35 -39.00
C ARG A 265 14.76 11.81 -39.14
N ALA A 266 15.96 12.07 -39.67
CA ALA A 266 16.43 13.43 -39.92
C ALA A 266 15.54 14.19 -40.92
N ALA A 267 15.06 13.52 -41.97
CA ALA A 267 14.13 14.09 -42.93
C ALA A 267 12.80 14.47 -42.29
N VAL A 268 12.23 13.60 -41.43
CA VAL A 268 11.00 13.88 -40.69
C VAL A 268 11.16 15.08 -39.75
N ILE A 269 12.25 15.14 -38.98
CA ILE A 269 12.55 16.26 -38.07
C ILE A 269 12.67 17.57 -38.85
N LYS A 270 13.32 17.55 -40.02
CA LYS A 270 13.43 18.70 -40.92
C LYS A 270 12.07 19.12 -41.47
N GLN A 271 11.27 18.16 -41.99
CA GLN A 271 9.95 18.41 -42.57
C GLN A 271 8.98 18.99 -41.54
N GLN A 272 9.01 18.48 -40.31
CA GLN A 272 8.14 18.92 -39.21
C GLN A 272 8.67 20.17 -38.48
N LYS A 273 9.78 20.76 -38.95
CA LYS A 273 10.44 21.95 -38.39
C LYS A 273 10.72 21.80 -36.88
N LEU A 274 11.19 20.63 -36.47
CA LEU A 274 11.54 20.33 -35.09
C LEU A 274 13.03 20.58 -34.83
N CYS A 275 13.35 20.94 -33.59
CA CYS A 275 14.74 21.09 -33.15
C CYS A 275 15.48 19.75 -33.23
N PHE A 276 16.62 19.70 -33.91
CA PHE A 276 17.45 18.48 -34.05
C PHE A 276 17.99 17.92 -32.73
N ASN A 277 17.94 18.70 -31.64
CA ASN A 277 18.39 18.24 -30.32
C ASN A 277 17.26 17.68 -29.45
N CYS A 278 16.21 18.47 -29.21
CA CYS A 278 15.14 18.10 -28.27
C CYS A 278 13.83 17.69 -28.96
N PHE A 279 13.75 17.78 -30.28
CA PHE A 279 12.53 17.58 -31.10
C PHE A 279 11.34 18.47 -30.74
N ALA A 280 11.56 19.57 -29.99
CA ALA A 280 10.54 20.57 -29.73
C ALA A 280 10.45 21.59 -30.88
N ARG A 281 9.33 22.30 -30.93
CA ARG A 281 9.07 23.38 -31.91
C ARG A 281 9.65 24.72 -31.44
N GLY A 282 9.70 25.69 -32.36
CA GLY A 282 9.99 27.09 -32.06
C GLY A 282 11.47 27.46 -31.98
N HIS A 283 12.39 26.51 -32.11
CA HIS A 283 13.83 26.79 -32.14
C HIS A 283 14.62 25.74 -32.93
N GLN A 284 15.84 26.11 -33.33
CA GLN A 284 16.82 25.20 -33.92
C GLN A 284 17.85 24.72 -32.88
N TRP A 285 18.63 23.69 -33.21
CA TRP A 285 19.61 23.09 -32.31
C TRP A 285 20.61 24.10 -31.71
N LYS A 286 21.01 25.13 -32.49
CA LYS A 286 21.91 26.21 -32.04
C LYS A 286 21.36 26.95 -30.82
N ASN A 287 20.05 27.23 -30.82
CA ASN A 287 19.37 28.00 -29.77
C ASN A 287 18.61 27.10 -28.80
N CYS A 288 18.88 25.79 -28.82
CA CYS A 288 18.19 24.84 -27.96
C CYS A 288 18.66 25.00 -26.51
N LYS A 289 17.74 25.22 -25.58
CA LYS A 289 18.06 25.33 -24.14
C LYS A 289 18.24 23.97 -23.44
N SER A 290 18.03 22.85 -24.17
CA SER A 290 18.22 21.52 -23.59
C SER A 290 19.69 21.32 -23.23
N VAL A 291 19.93 20.91 -21.98
CA VAL A 291 21.25 20.55 -21.46
C VAL A 291 21.77 19.22 -22.02
N HIS A 292 20.87 18.40 -22.57
CA HIS A 292 21.22 17.08 -23.09
C HIS A 292 21.77 17.18 -24.51
N ASN A 293 22.86 16.47 -24.75
CA ASN A 293 23.50 16.29 -26.05
C ASN A 293 23.46 14.80 -26.43
N CYS A 294 23.85 14.49 -27.66
CA CYS A 294 23.96 13.11 -28.14
C CYS A 294 24.81 12.28 -27.17
N LEU A 295 24.26 11.17 -26.68
CA LEU A 295 24.95 10.35 -25.69
C LEU A 295 26.22 9.70 -26.27
N THR A 296 26.24 9.42 -27.57
CA THR A 296 27.33 8.76 -28.29
C THR A 296 28.50 9.69 -28.59
N CYS A 297 28.26 10.89 -29.15
CA CYS A 297 29.34 11.78 -29.58
C CYS A 297 29.36 13.13 -28.89
N LYS A 298 28.50 13.35 -27.89
CA LYS A 298 28.38 14.58 -27.07
C LYS A 298 28.11 15.88 -27.85
N LYS A 299 27.84 15.81 -29.16
CA LYS A 299 27.46 16.96 -30.01
C LYS A 299 25.97 17.30 -29.83
N ARG A 300 25.60 18.53 -30.20
CA ARG A 300 24.27 19.14 -29.96
C ARG A 300 23.18 18.64 -30.93
N HIS A 301 22.89 17.35 -30.87
CA HIS A 301 21.78 16.68 -31.57
C HIS A 301 21.23 15.55 -30.71
N ASN A 302 20.02 15.09 -31.03
CA ASN A 302 19.42 13.96 -30.35
C ASN A 302 20.15 12.66 -30.72
N THR A 303 20.37 11.76 -29.76
CA THR A 303 21.01 10.44 -30.00
C THR A 303 20.30 9.63 -31.09
N LEU A 304 18.98 9.78 -31.24
CA LEU A 304 18.20 9.14 -32.30
C LEU A 304 18.55 9.62 -33.73
N LEU A 305 19.34 10.68 -33.88
CA LEU A 305 19.84 11.18 -35.17
C LEU A 305 21.34 10.94 -35.37
N HIS A 306 21.99 10.17 -34.48
CA HIS A 306 23.41 9.88 -34.58
C HIS A 306 23.73 8.99 -35.80
N ARG A 307 24.68 9.41 -36.64
CA ARG A 307 25.09 8.70 -37.88
C ARG A 307 26.38 7.87 -37.75
N GLY A 308 26.97 7.78 -36.56
CA GLY A 308 28.16 6.96 -36.28
C GLY A 308 27.81 5.58 -35.73
N ALA A 309 28.82 4.73 -35.62
CA ALA A 309 28.68 3.40 -35.04
C ALA A 309 28.09 3.48 -33.62
N PRO A 310 27.14 2.59 -33.25
CA PRO A 310 26.64 2.53 -31.89
C PRO A 310 27.79 2.22 -30.92
N PRO A 311 27.78 2.76 -29.70
CA PRO A 311 28.75 2.38 -28.70
C PRO A 311 28.59 0.88 -28.42
N SER A 312 29.70 0.13 -28.53
CA SER A 312 29.77 -1.28 -28.17
C SER A 312 29.34 -1.44 -26.71
N GLY A 313 28.16 -2.01 -26.49
CA GLY A 313 27.65 -2.34 -25.16
C GLY A 313 26.52 -1.44 -24.67
N SER A 314 25.29 -1.75 -25.09
CA SER A 314 24.05 -1.49 -24.34
C SER A 314 22.94 -2.31 -24.99
N GLN A 315 22.68 -3.50 -24.47
CA GLN A 315 21.46 -4.25 -24.76
C GLN A 315 20.26 -3.39 -24.32
N LEU A 316 19.44 -3.00 -25.30
CA LEU A 316 18.05 -2.63 -25.06
C LEU A 316 17.32 -3.91 -24.64
N GLN A 317 17.02 -4.06 -23.34
CA GLN A 317 16.04 -5.03 -22.91
C GLN A 317 14.65 -4.41 -23.03
N ALA A 318 13.81 -5.17 -23.73
CA ALA A 318 12.40 -4.94 -23.99
C ALA A 318 11.55 -5.18 -22.73
#